data_AF-A0A351EIG1-F1
#
_entry.id   AF-A0A351EIG1-F1
#
_cell.length_a   1.000
_cell.length_b   1.000
_cell.length_c   1.000
_cell.angle_alpha   90.00
_cell.angle_beta   90.00
_cell.angle_gamma   90.00
#
_symmetry.space_group_name_H-M   'P 1'
#
loop_
_entity.id
_entity.type
_entity.pdbx_description
1 polymer ?
#
loop_
_entity_poly.entity_id
_entity_poly.type
_entity_poly.pdbx_seq_one_letter_code
_entity_poly.pdbx_strand_id
1 'polypeptide(L)'
;MKSSAERNARRLARAAESLHSCSYYAPEIHQMKRFGYSGWWHSYFAYRSAPLGAASAREVVDLFYNFAPRMVEQAVPGCWEILDP
;
A
#
# COMPACT_ATOMS: atom_id res chain seq x y z
N MET A 1 32.35 5.05 -14.48
CA MET A 1 31.37 6.00 -15.05
C MET A 1 30.09 5.23 -15.35
N LYS A 2 28.93 5.65 -14.81
CA LYS A 2 27.65 4.93 -15.01
C LYS A 2 27.28 4.87 -16.49
N SER A 3 26.71 3.77 -16.97
CA SER A 3 26.32 3.60 -18.37
C SER A 3 25.16 4.54 -18.76
N SER A 4 24.96 4.74 -20.07
CA SER A 4 23.81 5.51 -20.57
C SER A 4 22.48 4.87 -20.14
N ALA A 5 22.40 3.54 -20.20
CA ALA A 5 21.23 2.78 -19.75
C ALA A 5 20.93 3.01 -18.26
N GLU A 6 21.94 2.97 -17.39
CA GLU A 6 21.73 3.20 -15.95
C GLU A 6 21.27 4.64 -15.67
N ARG A 7 21.76 5.64 -16.42
CA ARG A 7 21.30 7.03 -16.29
C ARG A 7 19.85 7.17 -16.73
N ASN A 8 19.48 6.55 -17.84
CA ASN A 8 18.09 6.57 -18.33
C ASN A 8 17.15 5.87 -17.36
N ALA A 9 17.53 4.71 -16.80
CA ALA A 9 16.75 4.01 -15.78
C ALA A 9 16.47 4.88 -14.56
N ARG A 10 17.48 5.61 -14.05
CA ARG A 10 17.29 6.55 -12.93
C ARG A 10 16.38 7.73 -13.28
N ARG A 11 16.50 8.30 -14.49
CA ARG A 11 15.61 9.39 -14.93
C ARG A 11 14.16 8.91 -15.03
N LEU A 12 13.95 7.73 -15.61
CA LEU A 12 12.63 7.11 -15.70
C LEU A 12 12.05 6.84 -14.31
N ALA A 13 12.82 6.25 -13.40
CA ALA A 13 12.37 5.99 -12.03
C ALA A 13 11.96 7.29 -11.32
N ARG A 14 12.73 8.37 -11.45
CA ARG A 14 12.37 9.68 -10.88
C ARG A 14 11.11 10.28 -11.50
N ALA A 15 10.90 10.11 -12.81
CA ALA A 15 9.68 10.57 -13.47
C ALA A 15 8.44 9.77 -13.04
N ALA A 16 8.60 8.44 -12.89
CA ALA A 16 7.53 7.56 -12.44
C ALA A 16 7.23 7.66 -10.95
N GLU A 17 8.18 8.14 -10.14
CA GLU A 17 8.07 8.23 -8.68
C GLU A 17 6.83 9.02 -8.24
N SER A 18 6.51 10.14 -8.90
CA SER A 18 5.34 10.92 -8.53
C SER A 18 4.04 10.15 -8.75
N LEU A 19 3.93 9.41 -9.86
CA LEU A 19 2.76 8.58 -10.15
C LEU A 19 2.63 7.44 -9.13
N HIS A 20 3.75 6.80 -8.79
CA HIS A 20 3.82 5.80 -7.73
C HIS A 20 3.35 6.40 -6.41
N SER A 21 4.02 7.45 -5.92
CA SER A 21 3.78 8.08 -4.63
C SER A 21 2.36 8.60 -4.45
N CYS A 22 1.76 9.21 -5.48
CA CYS A 22 0.38 9.73 -5.39
C CYS A 22 -0.65 8.65 -5.02
N SER A 23 -0.51 7.44 -5.56
CA SER A 23 -1.44 6.34 -5.27
C SER A 23 -1.24 5.70 -3.89
N TYR A 24 0.00 5.77 -3.36
CA TYR A 24 0.39 5.10 -2.12
C TYR A 24 0.28 5.99 -0.88
N TYR A 25 0.56 7.28 -1.02
CA TYR A 25 0.70 8.21 0.10
C TYR A 25 -0.28 9.37 0.00
N ALA A 26 -1.44 9.13 -0.62
CA ALA A 26 -2.51 10.10 -0.74
C ALA A 26 -2.91 10.61 0.67
N PRO A 27 -3.08 11.94 0.87
CA PRO A 27 -3.46 12.50 2.17
C PRO A 27 -4.80 11.94 2.69
N GLU A 28 -5.67 11.47 1.80
CA GLU A 28 -6.94 10.82 2.08
C GLU A 28 -6.79 9.57 2.94
N ILE A 29 -5.65 8.86 2.88
CA ILE A 29 -5.40 7.68 3.74
C ILE A 29 -5.44 8.06 5.22
N HIS A 30 -5.00 9.27 5.59
CA HIS A 30 -5.11 9.74 6.96
C HIS A 30 -6.56 9.99 7.40
N GLN A 31 -7.46 10.25 6.46
CA GLN A 31 -8.87 10.49 6.73
C GLN A 31 -9.62 9.19 7.08
N MET A 32 -9.06 8.02 6.76
CA MET A 32 -9.67 6.71 7.08
C MET A 32 -9.92 6.53 8.57
N LYS A 33 -9.15 7.20 9.44
CA LYS A 33 -9.37 7.22 10.89
C LYS A 33 -10.79 7.64 11.29
N ARG A 34 -11.47 8.47 10.47
CA ARG A 34 -12.85 8.90 10.73
C ARG A 34 -13.86 7.76 10.62
N PHE A 35 -13.51 6.67 9.94
CA PHE A 35 -14.34 5.48 9.80
C PHE A 35 -14.03 4.41 10.87
N GLY A 36 -12.95 4.57 11.65
CA GLY A 36 -12.57 3.62 12.70
C GLY A 36 -11.20 2.96 12.50
N TYR A 37 -10.50 3.22 11.39
CA TYR A 37 -9.17 2.66 11.15
C TYR A 37 -8.10 3.21 12.10
N SER A 38 -7.19 2.34 12.54
CA SER A 38 -6.16 2.68 13.53
C SER A 38 -4.79 2.93 12.90
N GLY A 39 -4.41 4.20 12.77
CA GLY A 39 -3.08 4.57 12.30
C GLY A 39 -2.85 4.36 10.79
N TRP A 40 -1.62 4.61 10.34
CA TRP A 40 -1.28 4.62 8.92
C TRP A 40 -1.38 3.23 8.28
N TRP A 41 -0.74 2.22 8.87
CA TRP A 41 -0.65 0.89 8.25
C TRP A 41 -1.99 0.18 8.14
N HIS A 42 -2.86 0.26 9.16
CA HIS A 42 -4.21 -0.30 9.10
C HIS A 42 -4.99 0.31 7.93
N SER A 43 -4.97 1.64 7.80
CA SER A 43 -5.64 2.37 6.70
C SER A 43 -5.02 2.05 5.33
N TYR A 44 -3.70 2.02 5.25
CA TYR A 44 -2.95 1.80 4.01
C TYR A 44 -3.19 0.39 3.45
N PHE A 45 -3.10 -0.64 4.30
CA PHE A 45 -3.33 -2.00 3.85
C PHE A 45 -4.80 -2.21 3.46
N ALA A 46 -5.75 -1.71 4.24
CA ALA A 46 -7.18 -1.76 3.90
C ALA A 46 -7.47 -1.17 2.52
N TYR A 47 -7.10 0.09 2.29
CA TYR A 47 -7.32 0.77 1.01
C TYR A 47 -6.62 0.05 -0.15
N ARG A 48 -5.36 -0.34 0.04
CA ARG A 48 -4.56 -0.93 -1.04
C ARG A 48 -5.07 -2.31 -1.43
N SER A 49 -5.55 -3.11 -0.47
CA SER A 49 -6.06 -4.45 -0.74
C SER A 49 -7.56 -4.50 -1.05
N ALA A 50 -8.33 -3.44 -0.84
CA ALA A 50 -9.77 -3.40 -1.09
C ALA A 50 -10.18 -3.91 -2.50
N PRO A 51 -9.45 -3.61 -3.60
CA PRO A 51 -9.79 -4.16 -4.93
C PRO A 51 -9.73 -5.69 -5.04
N LEU A 52 -9.13 -6.38 -4.06
CA LEU A 52 -9.12 -7.84 -3.98
C LEU A 52 -10.38 -8.41 -3.30
N GLY A 53 -11.31 -7.56 -2.88
CA GLY A 53 -12.45 -7.92 -2.04
C GLY A 53 -12.04 -8.08 -0.57
N ALA A 54 -12.79 -8.89 0.19
CA ALA A 54 -12.53 -9.20 1.60
C ALA A 54 -11.34 -10.18 1.77
N ALA A 55 -10.19 -9.82 1.21
CA ALA A 55 -8.99 -10.64 1.20
C ALA A 55 -8.46 -10.87 2.63
N SER A 56 -8.00 -12.10 2.87
CA SER A 56 -7.33 -12.48 4.11
C SER A 56 -5.94 -11.86 4.21
N ALA A 57 -5.41 -11.74 5.43
CA ALA A 57 -4.04 -11.29 5.65
C ALA A 57 -3.01 -12.13 4.87
N ARG A 58 -3.25 -13.43 4.70
CA ARG A 58 -2.38 -14.33 3.94
C ARG A 58 -2.35 -13.98 2.45
N GLU A 59 -3.51 -13.78 1.84
CA GLU A 59 -3.59 -13.38 0.42
C GLU A 59 -2.90 -12.03 0.19
N VAL A 60 -3.04 -11.10 1.14
CA VAL A 60 -2.33 -9.82 1.07
C VAL A 60 -0.82 -10.00 1.23
N VAL A 61 -0.33 -10.87 2.12
CA VAL A 61 1.12 -11.17 2.22
C VAL A 61 1.66 -11.73 0.91
N ASP A 62 0.96 -12.69 0.30
CA ASP A 62 1.40 -13.36 -0.92
C ASP A 62 1.48 -12.38 -2.10
N LEU A 63 0.51 -11.47 -2.22
CA LEU A 63 0.48 -10.45 -3.29
C LEU A 63 1.38 -9.25 -2.99
N PHE A 64 1.53 -8.86 -1.73
CA PHE A 64 2.30 -7.71 -1.30
C PHE A 64 3.68 -8.14 -0.80
N TYR A 65 4.35 -9.01 -1.55
CA TYR A 65 5.65 -9.61 -1.23
C TYR A 65 6.78 -8.60 -0.94
N ASN A 66 6.55 -7.31 -1.21
CA ASN A 66 7.46 -6.22 -0.88
C ASN A 66 7.38 -5.75 0.60
N PHE A 67 6.45 -6.29 1.39
CA PHE A 67 6.27 -5.97 2.82
C PHE A 67 6.68 -7.14 3.72
N ALA A 68 7.13 -6.82 4.93
CA ALA A 68 7.35 -7.84 5.95
C ALA A 68 6.00 -8.48 6.34
N PRO A 69 5.87 -9.82 6.33
CA PRO A 69 4.59 -10.50 6.60
C PRO A 69 3.91 -10.03 7.89
N ARG A 70 4.69 -9.90 8.97
CA ARG A 70 4.21 -9.42 10.27
C ARG A 70 3.49 -8.06 10.21
N MET A 71 3.92 -7.14 9.33
CA MET A 71 3.25 -5.85 9.21
C MET A 71 1.83 -6.00 8.64
N VAL A 72 1.67 -6.88 7.66
CA VAL A 72 0.38 -7.18 7.02
C VAL A 72 -0.53 -7.93 7.98
N GLU A 73 0.00 -8.96 8.64
CA GLU A 73 -0.70 -9.78 9.64
C GLU A 73 -1.22 -8.95 10.82
N GLN A 74 -0.56 -7.85 11.15
CA GLN A 74 -1.02 -6.93 12.21
C GLN A 74 -2.03 -5.90 11.73
N ALA A 75 -2.06 -5.58 10.44
CA ALA A 75 -2.78 -4.43 9.91
C ALA A 75 -4.03 -4.79 9.10
N VAL A 76 -4.09 -5.98 8.49
CA VAL A 76 -5.23 -6.42 7.66
C VAL A 76 -6.40 -7.00 8.46
N PRO A 77 -6.19 -7.78 9.54
CA PRO A 77 -7.32 -8.30 10.32
C PRO A 77 -8.17 -7.17 10.88
N GLY A 78 -9.50 -7.25 10.72
CA GLY A 78 -10.42 -6.23 11.22
C GLY A 78 -10.78 -5.12 10.22
N CYS A 79 -10.14 -5.05 9.05
CA CYS A 79 -10.41 -4.01 8.06
C CYS A 79 -11.87 -4.07 7.55
N TRP A 80 -12.34 -5.26 7.20
CA TRP A 80 -13.60 -5.45 6.49
C TRP A 80 -14.82 -5.36 7.42
N GLU A 81 -14.59 -5.46 8.72
CA GLU A 81 -15.54 -5.20 9.79
C GLU A 81 -15.78 -3.70 9.99
N ILE A 82 -14.84 -2.84 9.56
CA ILE A 82 -14.96 -1.38 9.61
C ILE A 82 -15.69 -0.86 8.37
N LEU A 83 -15.25 -1.28 7.18
CA LEU A 83 -15.90 -0.97 5.89
C LEU A 83 -15.81 -2.18 4.97
N ASP A 84 -16.91 -2.47 4.27
CA ASP A 84 -16.93 -3.44 3.17
C ASP A 84 -16.03 -2.93 2.02
N PRO A 85 -15.13 -3.78 1.46
CA PRO A 85 -14.20 -3.40 0.39
C PRO A 85 -14.82 -2.91 -0.93
#